data_AF-A0A944AGQ0-F1
#
_entry.id   AF-A0A944AGQ0-F1
#
_cell.length_a   1.000
_cell.length_b   1.000
_cell.length_c   1.000
_cell.angle_alpha   90.00
_cell.angle_beta   90.00
_cell.angle_gamma   90.00
#
_symmetry.space_group_name_H-M   'P 1'
#
loop_
_entity.id
_entity.type
_entity.pdbx_description
1 polymer ?
#
loop_
_entity_poly.entity_id
_entity_poly.type
_entity_poly.pdbx_seq_one_letter_code
_entity_poly.pdbx_strand_id
1 'polypeptide(L)'
;MKRILSSILFCFAALAALVSCGNSKNVLPGVSGKAGEVIVVIEKAHWDGELGDALREYLACDCDFLPQPEPLYNLAYVTPAGFTNMFQSHRN
;
A
#
# COMPACT_ATOMS: atom_id res chain seq x y z
N MET A 1 0.70 -5.97 -61.39
CA MET A 1 1.63 -5.38 -60.39
C MET A 1 0.89 -4.67 -59.25
N LYS A 2 -0.04 -3.74 -59.51
CA LYS A 2 -0.78 -3.00 -58.46
C LYS A 2 -1.58 -3.88 -57.49
N ARG A 3 -2.20 -4.96 -57.98
CA ARG A 3 -2.96 -5.92 -57.15
C ARG A 3 -2.09 -6.71 -56.18
N ILE A 4 -0.90 -7.14 -56.65
CA ILE A 4 0.10 -7.86 -55.83
C ILE A 4 0.68 -6.93 -54.76
N LEU A 5 1.00 -5.69 -55.13
CA LEU A 5 1.49 -4.68 -54.18
C LEU A 5 0.45 -4.35 -53.10
N SER A 6 -0.83 -4.26 -53.47
CA SER A 6 -1.94 -4.06 -52.54
C SER A 6 -2.11 -5.24 -51.57
N SER A 7 -1.92 -6.47 -52.03
CA SER A 7 -1.99 -7.67 -51.18
C SER A 7 -0.83 -7.73 -50.18
N ILE A 8 0.38 -7.35 -50.60
CA ILE A 8 1.56 -7.28 -49.71
C ILE A 8 1.36 -6.23 -48.61
N LEU A 9 0.83 -5.06 -48.98
CA LEU A 9 0.55 -3.98 -48.03
C LEU A 9 -0.52 -4.39 -47.00
N PHE A 10 -1.55 -5.12 -47.44
CA PHE A 10 -2.59 -5.65 -46.55
C PHE A 10 -2.04 -6.70 -45.58
N CYS A 11 -1.19 -7.62 -46.06
CA CYS A 11 -0.53 -8.60 -45.20
C CYS A 11 0.41 -7.95 -44.17
N PHE A 12 1.14 -6.89 -44.56
CA PHE A 12 2.01 -6.17 -43.64
C PHE A 12 1.21 -5.44 -42.55
N ALA A 13 0.09 -4.82 -42.92
CA ALA A 13 -0.83 -4.18 -41.96
C ALA A 13 -1.46 -5.20 -40.99
N ALA A 14 -1.87 -6.37 -41.48
CA ALA A 14 -2.40 -7.45 -40.65
C ALA A 14 -1.36 -8.00 -39.67
N LEU A 15 -0.09 -8.10 -40.10
CA LEU A 15 1.01 -8.55 -39.25
C LEU A 15 1.36 -7.51 -38.16
N ALA A 16 1.31 -6.21 -38.50
CA ALA A 16 1.53 -5.13 -37.54
C ALA A 16 0.43 -5.07 -36.47
N ALA A 17 -0.82 -5.42 -36.81
CA ALA A 17 -1.93 -5.46 -35.86
C ALA A 17 -1.75 -6.54 -34.77
N LEU A 18 -1.00 -7.61 -35.05
CA LEU A 18 -0.74 -8.71 -34.10
C LEU A 18 0.33 -8.35 -33.05
N VAL A 19 1.10 -7.26 -33.23
CA VAL A 19 2.15 -6.83 -32.30
C VAL A 19 1.64 -5.83 -31.25
N SER A 20 0.40 -5.35 -31.38
CA SER A 20 -0.18 -4.34 -30.48
C SER A 20 -0.79 -4.95 -29.21
N CYS A 21 -0.04 -5.79 -28.49
CA CYS A 21 -0.40 -6.20 -27.14
C CYS A 21 0.66 -5.71 -26.16
N GLY A 22 0.51 -4.45 -25.74
CA GLY A 22 1.32 -3.88 -24.67
C GLY A 22 0.76 -4.33 -23.33
N ASN A 23 1.47 -5.23 -22.62
CA ASN A 23 1.16 -5.55 -21.24
C ASN A 23 1.51 -4.34 -20.34
N SER A 24 0.66 -3.32 -20.33
CA SER A 24 0.65 -2.32 -19.26
C SER A 24 0.06 -2.97 -18.02
N LYS A 25 0.88 -3.76 -17.31
CA LYS A 25 0.50 -4.24 -15.99
C LYS A 25 0.45 -3.02 -15.07
N ASN A 26 -0.72 -2.41 -14.96
CA ASN A 26 -1.05 -1.50 -13.87
C ASN A 26 -1.14 -2.34 -12.59
N VAL A 27 0.02 -2.79 -12.10
CA VAL A 27 0.10 -3.48 -10.81
C VAL A 27 -0.02 -2.40 -9.76
N LEU A 28 -1.16 -2.37 -9.08
CA LEU A 28 -1.28 -1.57 -7.89
C LEU A 28 -0.23 -2.06 -6.89
N PRO A 29 0.48 -1.16 -6.20
CA PRO A 29 1.41 -1.56 -5.16
C PRO A 29 0.67 -2.41 -4.12
N GLY A 30 1.34 -3.47 -3.65
CA GLY A 30 0.78 -4.30 -2.59
C GLY A 30 0.52 -3.48 -1.33
N VAL A 31 -0.52 -3.84 -0.60
CA VAL A 31 -0.80 -3.25 0.72
C VAL A 31 0.37 -3.56 1.65
N SER A 32 0.83 -2.56 2.40
CA SER A 32 1.84 -2.72 3.45
C SER A 32 1.21 -2.59 4.84
N GLY A 33 1.85 -3.15 5.88
CA GLY A 33 1.32 -3.11 7.25
C GLY A 33 0.60 -4.37 7.70
N LYS A 34 0.63 -4.64 9.01
CA LYS A 34 -0.08 -5.78 9.61
C LYS A 34 -1.55 -5.43 9.89
N ALA A 35 -2.39 -6.46 9.99
CA ALA A 35 -3.77 -6.25 10.45
C ALA A 35 -3.76 -5.78 11.91
N GLY A 36 -4.62 -4.81 12.23
CA GLY A 36 -4.70 -4.24 13.58
C GLY A 36 -3.50 -3.39 13.98
N GLU A 37 -2.72 -2.89 13.02
CA GLU A 37 -1.64 -1.93 13.28
C GLU A 37 -2.18 -0.49 13.19
N VAL A 38 -1.80 0.36 14.14
CA VAL A 38 -2.13 1.80 14.15
C VAL A 38 -0.84 2.60 14.17
N ILE A 39 -0.65 3.45 13.15
CA ILE A 39 0.48 4.36 13.09
C ILE A 39 0.14 5.66 13.81
N VAL A 40 0.87 5.94 14.88
CA VAL A 40 0.77 7.18 15.63
C VAL A 40 1.85 8.15 15.15
N VAL A 41 1.43 9.22 14.47
CA VAL A 41 2.31 10.28 13.99
C VAL A 41 2.36 11.39 15.05
N ILE A 42 3.45 11.49 15.80
CA ILE A 42 3.57 12.40 16.95
C ILE A 42 5.04 12.76 17.22
N GLU A 43 5.31 13.89 17.87
CA GLU A 43 6.69 14.24 18.27
C GLU A 43 7.24 13.31 19.35
N LYS A 44 8.56 13.07 19.32
CA LYS A 44 9.22 12.14 20.26
C LYS A 44 8.99 12.50 21.72
N ALA A 45 9.07 13.78 22.05
CA ALA A 45 8.85 14.26 23.41
C ALA A 45 7.44 13.94 23.94
N HIS A 46 6.44 13.89 23.05
CA HIS A 46 5.07 13.54 23.42
C HIS A 46 4.84 12.03 23.44
N TRP A 47 5.48 11.28 22.53
CA TRP A 47 5.43 9.81 22.52
C TRP A 47 6.04 9.19 23.78
N ASP A 48 7.17 9.74 24.23
CA ASP A 48 7.87 9.29 25.43
C ASP A 48 7.27 9.87 26.73
N GLY A 49 6.26 10.75 26.62
CA GLY A 49 5.61 11.41 27.76
C GLY A 49 4.19 10.89 28.04
N GLU A 50 3.49 11.58 28.95
CA GLU A 50 2.15 11.19 29.42
C GLU A 50 1.11 11.03 28.29
N LEU A 51 1.25 11.82 27.22
CA LEU A 51 0.38 11.70 26.06
C LEU A 51 0.56 10.35 25.34
N GLY A 52 1.80 9.90 25.15
CA GLY A 52 2.10 8.60 24.57
C GLY A 52 1.69 7.44 25.49
N ASP A 53 1.79 7.62 26.80
CA ASP A 53 1.28 6.65 27.78
C ASP A 53 -0.23 6.48 27.65
N ALA A 54 -0.99 7.59 27.61
CA ALA A 54 -2.43 7.55 27.42
C ALA A 54 -2.82 6.89 26.09
N LEU A 55 -2.09 7.16 25.00
CA LEU A 55 -2.35 6.50 23.72
C LEU A 55 -2.16 4.99 23.79
N ARG A 56 -1.10 4.51 24.46
CA ARG A 56 -0.86 3.08 24.68
C ARG A 56 -1.93 2.47 25.59
N GLU A 57 -2.34 3.17 26.63
CA GLU A 57 -3.39 2.72 27.56
C GLU A 57 -4.73 2.50 26.85
N TYR A 58 -5.16 3.42 25.98
CA TYR A 58 -6.47 3.32 25.33
C TYR A 58 -6.46 2.48 24.05
N LEU A 59 -5.40 2.54 23.24
CA LEU A 59 -5.36 1.87 21.93
C LEU A 59 -4.73 0.48 21.99
N ALA A 60 -3.83 0.23 22.94
CA ALA A 60 -3.21 -1.07 23.13
C ALA A 60 -3.70 -1.78 24.40
N CYS A 61 -4.90 -1.42 24.90
CA CYS A 61 -5.54 -2.18 25.96
C CYS A 61 -5.87 -3.60 25.49
N ASP A 62 -5.95 -4.53 26.44
CA ASP A 62 -6.39 -5.88 26.13
C ASP A 62 -7.82 -5.90 25.61
N CYS A 63 -8.09 -6.81 24.69
CA CYS A 63 -9.43 -7.05 24.19
C CYS A 63 -10.22 -7.87 25.21
N ASP A 64 -11.33 -7.30 25.69
CA ASP A 64 -12.14 -7.90 26.73
C ASP A 64 -12.65 -9.30 26.35
N PHE A 65 -12.78 -10.16 27.37
CA PHE A 65 -13.36 -11.51 27.26
C PHE A 65 -12.56 -12.53 26.44
N LEU A 66 -11.36 -12.19 25.96
CA LEU A 66 -10.44 -13.19 25.41
C LEU A 66 -9.73 -13.95 26.54
N PRO A 67 -9.59 -15.29 26.42
CA PRO A 67 -8.86 -16.09 27.41
C PRO A 67 -7.35 -15.82 27.39
N GLN A 68 -6.83 -15.35 26.26
CA GLN A 68 -5.44 -14.91 26.10
C GLN A 68 -5.43 -13.39 26.00
N PRO A 69 -4.58 -12.69 26.79
CA PRO A 69 -4.45 -11.24 26.67
C PRO A 69 -3.88 -10.90 25.29
N GLU A 70 -4.63 -10.12 24.54
CA GLU A 70 -4.26 -9.62 23.22
C GLU A 70 -4.66 -8.16 23.11
N PRO A 71 -3.76 -7.25 22.69
CA PRO A 71 -4.08 -5.83 22.58
C PRO A 71 -5.06 -5.58 21.43
N LEU A 72 -5.95 -4.58 21.58
CA LEU A 72 -6.86 -4.15 20.52
C LEU A 72 -6.12 -3.76 19.23
N TYR A 73 -5.01 -3.03 19.38
CA TYR A 73 -4.17 -2.61 18.28
C TYR A 73 -2.68 -2.73 18.62
N ASN A 74 -1.86 -2.97 17.59
CA ASN A 74 -0.40 -2.84 17.65
C ASN A 74 -0.01 -1.42 17.24
N LEU A 75 0.66 -0.69 18.12
CA LEU A 75 1.03 0.69 17.84
C LEU A 75 2.42 0.77 17.21
N ALA A 76 2.52 1.44 16.07
CA ALA A 76 3.77 1.86 15.46
C ALA A 76 3.90 3.38 15.57
N TYR A 77 5.01 3.86 16.08
CA TYR A 77 5.26 5.29 16.25
C TYR A 77 6.15 5.82 15.13
N VAL A 78 5.85 7.03 14.65
CA VAL A 78 6.69 7.78 13.71
C VAL A 78 6.65 9.27 14.01
N THR A 79 7.79 9.95 13.86
CA THR A 79 7.82 11.42 13.95
C THR A 79 7.09 12.03 12.74
N PRO A 80 6.56 13.27 12.85
CA PRO A 80 6.00 13.96 11.69
C PRO A 80 6.99 14.07 10.53
N ALA A 81 8.27 14.32 10.84
CA ALA A 81 9.35 14.35 9.85
C ALA A 81 9.65 12.97 9.21
N GLY A 82 9.39 11.89 9.93
CA GLY A 82 9.59 10.52 9.46
C GLY A 82 8.40 9.96 8.67
N PHE A 83 7.24 10.62 8.69
CA PHE A 83 6.04 10.18 7.98
C PHE A 83 6.17 10.48 6.49
N THR A 84 6.65 9.48 5.74
CA THR A 84 6.89 9.56 4.29
C THR A 84 5.87 8.74 3.50
N ASN A 85 5.96 8.79 2.16
CA ASN A 85 5.09 8.06 1.23
C ASN A 85 5.05 6.54 1.49
N MET A 86 6.06 5.95 2.16
CA MET A 86 6.04 4.54 2.55
C MET A 86 4.90 4.22 3.54
N PHE A 87 4.56 5.16 4.42
CA PHE A 87 3.45 4.99 5.37
C PHE A 87 2.09 5.30 4.73
N GLN A 88 2.05 5.95 3.56
CA GLN A 88 0.80 6.19 2.82
C GLN A 88 0.29 4.92 2.11
N SER A 89 1.17 3.99 1.76
CA SER A 89 0.78 2.66 1.28
C SER A 89 0.48 1.68 2.42
N HIS A 90 0.55 2.14 3.67
CA HIS A 90 0.18 1.33 4.82
C HIS A 90 -1.34 1.14 4.83
N ARG A 91 -1.78 -0.03 5.29
CA ARG A 91 -3.19 -0.38 5.38
C ARG A 91 -3.90 0.55 6.36
N ASN A 92 -4.99 1.16 5.90
CA ASN A 92 -5.88 1.99 6.75
C ASN A 92 -6.89 1.13 7.50
#